data_AF-A0A955BPU8-F1
#
_entry.id   AF-A0A955BPU8-F1
#
_cell.length_a   1.000
_cell.length_b   1.000
_cell.length_c   1.000
_cell.angle_alpha   90.00
_cell.angle_beta   90.00
_cell.angle_gamma   90.00
#
_symmetry.space_group_name_H-M   'P 1'
#
loop_
_entity.id
_entity.type
_entity.pdbx_description
1 polymer ?
#
loop_
_entity_poly.entity_id
_entity_poly.type
_entity_poly.pdbx_seq_one_letter_code
_entity_poly.pdbx_strand_id
1 'polypeptide(L)'
;MTKSETVAELEQQLVDCERAASPDVHKQIDILNDLAWALSDTDLRRAYDLARRAYELAASPPDKTSPYQAGQGHGLRTMGYVNQRLGDYPTGLNELLQALRLLEGFPTDGSLVDVYDGIAGIQFQIGNFPEALDMAYKQLKAAQSIQDPQRIANAHNNLSAIYSETGDLGRSKETLDRNLVLAREIGHTRIECLTHINLADYSVVAGEYDAAIEHGLRGLQLSREHAYSMFEIYALQIVGRAYQKQKDYDQAVVKLEEAIKQSRALGTKVTESLSLMHMGDVLRDMHQVERATECLNRAVAISREISGSREEYESHLILAEIFEQEGDAARALAHFKQYQSVKERFAGDKADLRLKILKVTHDTETARNEAEIERLRAVELQRKNAEAA
;
A
#
# COMPACT_ATOMS: atom_id res chain seq x y z
N MET A 1 12.04 0.32 -22.50
CA MET A 1 11.72 1.53 -21.70
C MET A 1 10.99 2.52 -22.58
N THR A 2 9.67 2.42 -22.65
CA THR A 2 8.82 3.53 -23.06
C THR A 2 8.92 4.58 -21.96
N LYS A 3 9.23 5.81 -22.32
CA LYS A 3 9.26 6.95 -21.39
C LYS A 3 7.84 7.07 -20.84
N SER A 4 7.64 7.02 -19.52
CA SER A 4 6.34 7.36 -18.93
C SER A 4 5.97 8.75 -19.41
N GLU A 5 4.82 8.87 -20.06
CA GLU A 5 4.30 10.17 -20.49
C GLU A 5 4.02 11.03 -19.27
N THR A 6 4.33 12.32 -19.38
CA THR A 6 4.07 13.29 -18.33
C THR A 6 2.59 13.67 -18.31
N VAL A 7 2.10 14.12 -17.15
CA VAL A 7 0.72 14.64 -17.02
C VAL A 7 0.40 15.70 -18.08
N ALA A 8 1.35 16.60 -18.36
CA ALA A 8 1.18 17.65 -19.38
C ALA A 8 1.09 17.09 -20.82
N GLU A 9 1.84 16.04 -21.13
CA GLU A 9 1.76 15.36 -22.43
C GLU A 9 0.40 14.68 -22.59
N LEU A 10 -0.06 13.95 -21.57
CA LEU A 10 -1.38 13.30 -21.56
C LEU A 10 -2.54 14.29 -21.65
N GLU A 11 -2.44 15.44 -20.97
CA GLU A 11 -3.41 16.54 -21.09
C GLU A 11 -3.49 17.08 -22.52
N GLN A 12 -2.33 17.30 -23.15
CA GLN A 12 -2.28 17.79 -24.52
C GLN A 12 -2.85 16.76 -25.50
N GLN A 13 -2.52 15.48 -25.33
CA GLN A 13 -3.07 14.40 -26.14
C GLN A 13 -4.59 14.29 -26.02
N LEU A 14 -5.13 14.47 -24.81
CA LEU A 14 -6.58 14.47 -24.59
C LEU A 14 -7.25 15.61 -25.34
N VAL A 15 -6.70 16.82 -25.26
CA VAL A 15 -7.22 17.99 -25.98
C VAL A 15 -7.17 17.79 -27.49
N ASP A 16 -6.08 17.24 -28.02
CA ASP A 16 -5.93 16.99 -29.45
C ASP A 16 -6.89 15.89 -29.94
N CYS A 17 -7.09 14.85 -29.14
CA CYS A 17 -8.05 13.78 -29.44
C CYS A 17 -9.49 14.31 -29.46
N GLU A 18 -9.87 15.14 -28.49
CA GLU A 18 -11.22 15.73 -28.39
C GLU A 18 -11.52 16.74 -29.50
N ARG A 19 -10.48 17.41 -30.04
CA ARG A 19 -10.62 18.37 -31.14
C ARG A 19 -10.56 17.75 -32.53
N ALA A 20 -10.25 16.46 -32.63
CA ALA A 20 -10.21 15.77 -33.91
C ALA A 20 -11.59 15.77 -34.59
N ALA A 21 -11.61 15.86 -35.92
CA ALA A 21 -12.86 15.87 -36.69
C ALA A 21 -13.69 14.58 -36.53
N SER A 22 -13.02 13.47 -36.19
CA SER A 22 -13.63 12.19 -35.82
C SER A 22 -12.84 11.58 -34.66
N PRO A 23 -13.17 11.92 -33.40
CA PRO A 23 -12.45 11.41 -32.24
C PRO A 23 -12.55 9.89 -32.14
N ASP A 24 -11.42 9.23 -31.94
CA ASP A 24 -11.39 7.81 -31.60
C ASP A 24 -11.76 7.68 -30.11
N VAL A 25 -12.95 7.14 -29.83
CA VAL A 25 -13.50 7.02 -28.48
C VAL A 25 -12.64 6.10 -27.61
N HIS A 26 -12.10 5.00 -28.15
CA HIS A 26 -11.25 4.11 -27.37
C HIS A 26 -9.93 4.79 -27.01
N LYS A 27 -9.31 5.49 -27.96
CA LYS A 27 -8.11 6.28 -27.69
C LYS A 27 -8.35 7.37 -26.65
N GLN A 28 -9.51 8.04 -26.69
CA GLN A 28 -9.89 9.01 -25.68
C GLN A 28 -10.02 8.37 -24.29
N ILE A 29 -10.65 7.19 -24.19
CA ILE A 29 -10.79 6.44 -22.94
C ILE A 29 -9.42 6.04 -22.38
N ASP A 30 -8.52 5.55 -23.22
CA ASP A 30 -7.18 5.14 -22.81
C ASP A 30 -6.39 6.35 -22.25
N ILE A 31 -6.39 7.48 -22.96
CA ILE A 31 -5.73 8.72 -22.48
C ILE A 31 -6.34 9.20 -21.15
N LEU A 32 -7.67 9.15 -21.00
CA LEU A 32 -8.32 9.52 -19.73
C LEU A 32 -7.88 8.62 -18.58
N ASN A 33 -7.76 7.31 -18.81
CA ASN A 33 -7.32 6.35 -17.82
C ASN A 33 -5.84 6.54 -17.44
N ASP A 34 -4.97 6.77 -18.41
CA ASP A 34 -3.55 7.03 -18.19
C ASP A 34 -3.33 8.33 -17.41
N LEU A 35 -4.06 9.40 -17.79
CA LEU A 35 -4.02 10.67 -17.07
C LEU A 35 -4.55 10.53 -15.63
N ALA A 36 -5.65 9.80 -15.45
CA ALA A 36 -6.20 9.52 -14.13
C ALA A 36 -5.20 8.76 -13.25
N TRP A 37 -4.51 7.77 -13.82
CA TRP A 37 -3.48 6.99 -13.10
C TRP A 37 -2.27 7.84 -12.72
N ALA A 38 -1.77 8.67 -13.65
CA ALA A 38 -0.64 9.56 -13.39
C ALA A 38 -0.92 10.58 -12.25
N LEU A 39 -2.19 10.94 -12.05
CA LEU A 39 -2.63 11.85 -10.99
C LEU A 39 -3.01 11.14 -9.68
N SER A 40 -3.05 9.80 -9.66
CA SER A 40 -3.60 9.02 -8.52
C SER A 40 -2.82 9.16 -7.20
N ASP A 41 -1.60 9.69 -7.24
CA ASP A 41 -0.79 9.98 -6.04
C ASP A 41 -0.72 11.47 -5.69
N THR A 42 -1.12 12.37 -6.60
CA THR A 42 -0.88 13.82 -6.47
C THR A 42 -2.16 14.66 -6.44
N ASP A 43 -3.21 14.23 -7.13
CA ASP A 43 -4.52 14.89 -7.15
C ASP A 43 -5.64 13.83 -7.18
N LEU A 44 -5.97 13.31 -6.00
CA LEU A 44 -6.96 12.24 -5.81
C LEU A 44 -8.33 12.58 -6.41
N ARG A 45 -8.77 13.84 -6.25
CA ARG A 45 -10.08 14.28 -6.74
C ARG A 45 -10.12 14.27 -8.26
N ARG A 46 -9.10 14.88 -8.89
CA ARG A 46 -9.03 14.93 -10.35
C ARG A 46 -8.83 13.55 -10.95
N ALA A 47 -7.99 12.71 -10.33
CA ALA A 47 -7.82 11.32 -10.72
C ALA A 47 -9.17 10.56 -10.72
N TYR A 48 -9.96 10.71 -9.65
CA TYR A 48 -11.27 10.08 -9.54
C TYR A 48 -12.25 10.58 -10.62
N ASP A 49 -12.34 11.90 -10.82
CA ASP A 49 -13.26 12.49 -11.80
C ASP A 49 -12.92 12.04 -13.24
N LEU A 50 -11.63 11.97 -13.59
CA LEU A 50 -11.17 11.48 -14.89
C LEU A 50 -11.42 9.98 -15.06
N ALA A 51 -11.12 9.16 -14.04
CA ALA A 51 -11.35 7.73 -14.07
C ALA A 51 -12.84 7.39 -14.21
N ARG A 52 -13.71 8.12 -13.49
CA ARG A 52 -15.16 8.00 -13.63
C ARG A 52 -15.61 8.37 -15.04
N ARG A 53 -15.10 9.46 -15.61
CA ARG A 53 -15.40 9.86 -16.99
C ARG A 53 -14.99 8.79 -17.99
N ALA A 54 -13.80 8.20 -17.84
CA ALA A 54 -13.33 7.10 -18.67
C ALA A 54 -14.25 5.87 -18.55
N TYR A 55 -14.62 5.50 -17.32
CA TYR A 55 -15.52 4.38 -17.05
C TYR A 55 -16.91 4.57 -17.69
N GLU A 56 -17.53 5.74 -17.51
CA GLU A 56 -18.85 6.06 -18.08
C GLU A 56 -18.82 6.03 -19.62
N LEU A 57 -17.78 6.62 -20.22
CA LEU A 57 -17.60 6.63 -21.67
C LEU A 57 -17.36 5.22 -22.22
N ALA A 58 -16.60 4.39 -21.52
CA ALA A 58 -16.36 2.99 -21.87
C ALA A 58 -17.60 2.11 -21.70
N ALA A 59 -18.46 2.43 -20.72
CA ALA A 59 -19.71 1.70 -20.47
C ALA A 59 -20.81 2.02 -21.48
N SER A 60 -20.84 3.24 -21.99
CA SER A 60 -21.84 3.70 -22.95
C SER A 60 -21.21 4.58 -24.03
N PRO A 61 -20.48 3.98 -24.99
CA PRO A 61 -19.82 4.73 -26.06
C PRO A 61 -20.83 5.56 -26.88
N PRO A 62 -20.54 6.82 -27.24
CA PRO A 62 -21.47 7.70 -27.95
C PRO A 62 -21.81 7.18 -29.36
N ASP A 63 -20.91 6.41 -29.96
CA ASP A 63 -21.06 5.76 -31.26
C ASP A 63 -21.90 4.47 -31.21
N LYS A 64 -22.44 4.12 -30.03
CA LYS A 64 -23.27 2.93 -29.76
C LYS A 64 -22.56 1.61 -30.05
N THR A 65 -21.23 1.60 -30.02
CA THR A 65 -20.45 0.37 -30.07
C THR A 65 -20.61 -0.44 -28.78
N SER A 66 -20.15 -1.70 -28.80
CA SER A 66 -20.14 -2.54 -27.60
C SER A 66 -19.25 -1.92 -26.52
N PRO A 67 -19.57 -2.11 -25.22
CA PRO A 67 -18.78 -1.56 -24.12
C PRO A 67 -17.29 -1.93 -24.22
N TYR A 68 -16.42 -0.96 -23.97
CA TYR A 68 -14.97 -1.15 -23.98
C TYR A 68 -14.51 -1.67 -22.61
N GLN A 69 -14.52 -2.99 -22.45
CA GLN A 69 -14.30 -3.65 -21.15
C GLN A 69 -12.94 -3.32 -20.52
N ALA A 70 -11.86 -3.25 -21.31
CA ALA A 70 -10.54 -2.88 -20.78
C ALA A 70 -10.55 -1.44 -20.24
N GLY A 71 -11.10 -0.49 -21.01
CA GLY A 71 -11.27 0.90 -20.57
C GLY A 71 -12.11 1.05 -19.29
N GLN A 72 -13.18 0.25 -19.13
CA GLN A 72 -13.95 0.20 -17.88
C GLN A 72 -13.11 -0.33 -16.72
N GLY A 73 -12.36 -1.41 -16.95
CA GLY A 73 -11.50 -2.03 -15.95
C GLY A 73 -10.43 -1.08 -15.43
N HIS A 74 -9.76 -0.35 -16.31
CA HIS A 74 -8.76 0.66 -15.93
C HIS A 74 -9.36 1.81 -15.12
N GLY A 75 -10.55 2.28 -15.49
CA GLY A 75 -11.27 3.32 -14.74
C GLY A 75 -11.61 2.85 -13.33
N LEU A 76 -12.17 1.64 -13.20
CA LEU A 76 -12.46 1.01 -11.90
C LEU A 76 -11.22 0.79 -11.06
N ARG A 77 -10.10 0.38 -11.66
CA ARG A 77 -8.81 0.24 -10.97
C ARG A 77 -8.38 1.57 -10.35
N THR A 78 -8.41 2.65 -11.12
CA THR A 78 -7.97 3.97 -10.62
C THR A 78 -8.92 4.50 -9.55
N MET A 79 -10.25 4.38 -9.73
CA MET A 79 -11.23 4.75 -8.70
C MET A 79 -11.00 3.96 -7.40
N GLY A 80 -10.74 2.65 -7.52
CA GLY A 80 -10.50 1.80 -6.36
C GLY A 80 -9.22 2.16 -5.61
N TYR A 81 -8.15 2.50 -6.32
CA TYR A 81 -6.91 3.02 -5.73
C TYR A 81 -7.11 4.38 -5.03
N VAL A 82 -7.90 5.29 -5.63
CA VAL A 82 -8.23 6.56 -4.98
C VAL A 82 -9.05 6.34 -3.71
N ASN A 83 -10.06 5.47 -3.75
CA ASN A 83 -10.89 5.15 -2.59
C ASN A 83 -10.07 4.50 -1.46
N GLN A 84 -9.10 3.65 -1.79
CA GLN A 84 -8.11 3.16 -0.81
C GLN A 84 -7.37 4.31 -0.11
N ARG A 85 -6.88 5.30 -0.86
CA ARG A 85 -6.16 6.46 -0.30
C ARG A 85 -7.06 7.36 0.56
N LEU A 86 -8.34 7.45 0.22
CA LEU A 86 -9.35 8.17 1.00
C LEU A 86 -9.83 7.40 2.23
N GLY A 87 -9.53 6.10 2.32
CA GLY A 87 -9.98 5.21 3.38
C GLY A 87 -11.36 4.58 3.16
N ASP A 88 -11.98 4.75 1.98
CA ASP A 88 -13.20 4.02 1.64
C ASP A 88 -12.84 2.62 1.10
N TYR A 89 -12.36 1.76 2.00
CA TYR A 89 -11.95 0.40 1.67
C TYR A 89 -13.07 -0.47 1.08
N PRO A 90 -14.33 -0.42 1.57
CA PRO A 90 -15.42 -1.21 0.97
C PRO A 90 -15.70 -0.82 -0.48
N THR A 91 -15.80 0.47 -0.79
CA THR A 91 -16.03 0.94 -2.17
C THR A 91 -14.83 0.60 -3.03
N GLY A 92 -13.61 0.90 -2.56
CA GLY A 92 -12.39 0.65 -3.32
C GLY A 92 -12.17 -0.84 -3.63
N LEU A 93 -12.42 -1.72 -2.67
CA LEU A 93 -12.32 -3.17 -2.87
C LEU A 93 -13.38 -3.66 -3.88
N ASN A 94 -14.61 -3.16 -3.79
CA ASN A 94 -15.66 -3.52 -4.73
C ASN A 94 -15.32 -3.08 -6.17
N GLU A 95 -14.75 -1.90 -6.35
CA GLU A 95 -14.30 -1.40 -7.65
C GLU A 95 -13.13 -2.22 -8.19
N LEU A 96 -12.12 -2.52 -7.37
CA LEU A 96 -10.98 -3.35 -7.77
C LEU A 96 -11.38 -4.79 -8.11
N LEU A 97 -12.34 -5.38 -7.38
CA LEU A 97 -12.87 -6.71 -7.70
C LEU A 97 -13.69 -6.70 -9.01
N GLN A 98 -14.36 -5.60 -9.34
CA GLN A 98 -15.00 -5.42 -10.65
C GLN A 98 -13.95 -5.25 -11.76
N ALA A 99 -12.90 -4.45 -11.53
CA ALA A 99 -11.79 -4.28 -12.45
C ALA A 99 -11.11 -5.63 -12.74
N LEU A 100 -10.86 -6.44 -11.70
CA LEU A 100 -10.31 -7.79 -11.84
C LEU A 100 -11.15 -8.64 -12.79
N ARG A 101 -12.48 -8.71 -12.59
CA ARG A 101 -13.37 -9.50 -13.45
C ARG A 101 -13.38 -9.03 -14.91
N LEU A 102 -13.27 -7.72 -15.15
CA LEU A 102 -13.25 -7.17 -16.51
C LEU A 102 -11.90 -7.40 -17.20
N LEU A 103 -10.81 -7.36 -16.45
CA LEU A 103 -9.44 -7.43 -16.97
C LEU A 103 -8.87 -8.86 -16.99
N GLU A 104 -9.52 -9.83 -16.34
CA GLU A 104 -9.13 -11.25 -16.38
C GLU A 104 -9.04 -11.82 -17.81
N GLY A 105 -9.85 -11.29 -18.74
CA GLY A 105 -9.82 -11.65 -20.17
C GLY A 105 -8.68 -11.00 -20.97
N PHE A 106 -7.96 -10.05 -20.37
CA PHE A 106 -6.91 -9.24 -21.01
C PHE A 106 -5.57 -9.28 -20.24
N PRO A 107 -5.02 -10.47 -19.90
CA PRO A 107 -3.92 -10.57 -18.94
C PRO A 107 -2.54 -10.10 -19.47
N THR A 108 -2.42 -9.77 -20.76
CA THR A 108 -1.11 -9.64 -21.44
C THR A 108 -0.45 -8.26 -21.37
N ASP A 109 -1.13 -7.23 -20.88
CA ASP A 109 -0.64 -5.83 -20.84
C ASP A 109 -0.20 -5.36 -19.43
N GLY A 110 -0.27 -6.24 -18.44
CA GLY A 110 0.04 -5.91 -17.05
C GLY A 110 -1.08 -5.17 -16.31
N SER A 111 -2.27 -5.04 -16.90
CA SER A 111 -3.46 -4.43 -16.27
C SER A 111 -3.80 -5.03 -14.92
N LEU A 112 -3.58 -6.33 -14.77
CA LEU A 112 -3.86 -7.06 -13.52
C LEU A 112 -2.85 -6.75 -12.41
N VAL A 113 -1.63 -6.30 -12.74
CA VAL A 113 -0.58 -6.05 -11.74
C VAL A 113 -1.04 -4.97 -10.76
N ASP A 114 -1.52 -3.85 -11.30
CA ASP A 114 -1.95 -2.72 -10.49
C ASP A 114 -3.29 -2.99 -9.77
N VAL A 115 -4.13 -3.88 -10.31
CA VAL A 115 -5.34 -4.35 -9.63
C VAL A 115 -4.97 -5.21 -8.42
N TYR A 116 -4.05 -6.16 -8.58
CA TYR A 116 -3.54 -6.95 -7.46
C TYR A 116 -2.85 -6.08 -6.40
N ASP A 117 -2.10 -5.07 -6.82
CA ASP A 117 -1.49 -4.05 -5.93
C ASP A 117 -2.55 -3.35 -5.06
N GLY A 118 -3.59 -2.81 -5.70
CA GLY A 118 -4.68 -2.14 -4.99
C GLY A 118 -5.42 -3.06 -4.00
N ILE A 119 -5.72 -4.30 -4.42
CA ILE A 119 -6.40 -5.26 -3.53
C ILE A 119 -5.47 -5.65 -2.39
N ALA A 120 -4.20 -5.96 -2.65
CA ALA A 120 -3.22 -6.30 -1.63
C ALA A 120 -3.12 -5.18 -0.58
N GLY A 121 -3.04 -3.92 -1.04
CA GLY A 121 -2.98 -2.77 -0.18
C GLY A 121 -4.23 -2.59 0.67
N ILE A 122 -5.45 -2.72 0.11
CA ILE A 122 -6.68 -2.65 0.92
C ILE A 122 -6.75 -3.79 1.93
N GLN A 123 -6.45 -5.02 1.50
CA GLN A 123 -6.47 -6.20 2.38
C GLN A 123 -5.46 -6.07 3.52
N PHE A 124 -4.28 -5.50 3.25
CA PHE A 124 -3.28 -5.19 4.26
C PHE A 124 -3.80 -4.15 5.27
N GLN A 125 -4.40 -3.06 4.78
CA GLN A 125 -4.96 -2.04 5.66
C GLN A 125 -6.00 -2.67 6.60
N ILE A 126 -6.93 -3.46 6.08
CA ILE A 126 -7.96 -4.16 6.88
C ILE A 126 -7.43 -5.37 7.66
N GLY A 127 -6.12 -5.61 7.73
CA GLY A 127 -5.53 -6.67 8.53
C GLY A 127 -5.80 -8.09 8.02
N ASN A 128 -6.35 -8.27 6.82
CA ASN A 128 -6.51 -9.57 6.17
C ASN A 128 -5.21 -9.98 5.47
N PHE A 129 -4.18 -10.26 6.26
CA PHE A 129 -2.85 -10.63 5.78
C PHE A 129 -2.81 -11.85 4.85
N PRO A 130 -3.64 -12.91 5.01
CA PRO A 130 -3.66 -14.01 4.06
C PRO A 130 -4.04 -13.56 2.65
N GLU A 131 -5.10 -12.75 2.50
CA GLU A 131 -5.52 -12.26 1.19
C GLU A 131 -4.54 -11.22 0.64
N ALA A 132 -4.01 -10.34 1.49
CA ALA A 132 -2.97 -9.40 1.11
C ALA A 132 -1.74 -10.13 0.55
N LEU A 133 -1.31 -11.22 1.20
CA LEU A 133 -0.18 -12.03 0.77
C LEU A 133 -0.44 -12.71 -0.58
N ASP A 134 -1.59 -13.36 -0.76
CA ASP A 134 -1.96 -14.00 -2.03
C ASP A 134 -1.98 -12.99 -3.19
N MET A 135 -2.57 -11.81 -2.97
CA MET A 135 -2.59 -10.74 -3.98
C MET A 135 -1.19 -10.18 -4.27
N ALA A 136 -0.35 -9.95 -3.26
CA ALA A 136 1.01 -9.45 -3.45
C ALA A 136 1.88 -10.45 -4.23
N TYR A 137 1.68 -11.76 -4.04
CA TYR A 137 2.34 -12.78 -4.87
C TYR A 137 1.81 -12.81 -6.30
N LYS A 138 0.50 -12.66 -6.51
CA LYS A 138 -0.07 -12.54 -7.87
C LYS A 138 0.45 -11.30 -8.58
N GLN A 139 0.56 -10.17 -7.87
CA GLN A 139 1.19 -8.94 -8.34
C GLN A 139 2.63 -9.21 -8.79
N LEU A 140 3.46 -9.81 -7.92
CA LEU A 140 4.86 -10.11 -8.23
C LEU A 140 4.99 -11.01 -9.47
N LYS A 141 4.22 -12.10 -9.54
CA LYS A 141 4.24 -13.03 -10.66
C LYS A 141 3.84 -12.36 -11.97
N ALA A 142 2.78 -11.54 -11.94
CA ALA A 142 2.32 -10.80 -13.12
C ALA A 142 3.34 -9.73 -13.55
N ALA A 143 3.99 -9.04 -12.60
CA ALA A 143 5.04 -8.07 -12.89
C ALA A 143 6.29 -8.74 -13.51
N GLN A 144 6.65 -9.93 -13.03
CA GLN A 144 7.73 -10.74 -13.59
C GLN A 144 7.42 -11.23 -15.01
N SER A 145 6.18 -11.62 -15.31
CA SER A 145 5.82 -12.12 -16.65
C SER A 145 5.89 -11.04 -17.73
N ILE A 146 5.64 -9.77 -17.36
CA ILE A 146 5.79 -8.62 -18.27
C ILE A 146 7.18 -7.98 -18.19
N GLN A 147 8.08 -8.51 -17.34
CA GLN A 147 9.44 -8.02 -17.15
C GLN A 147 9.52 -6.53 -16.76
N ASP A 148 8.61 -6.07 -15.90
CA ASP A 148 8.56 -4.68 -15.44
C ASP A 148 9.25 -4.54 -14.06
N PRO A 149 10.49 -4.01 -13.99
CA PRO A 149 11.23 -3.91 -12.74
C PRO A 149 10.63 -2.92 -11.74
N GLN A 150 9.89 -1.90 -12.20
CA GLN A 150 9.21 -0.95 -11.32
C GLN A 150 8.06 -1.65 -10.59
N ARG A 151 7.25 -2.41 -11.32
CA ARG A 151 6.13 -3.18 -10.74
C ARG A 151 6.61 -4.34 -9.86
N ILE A 152 7.73 -4.98 -10.21
CA ILE A 152 8.40 -5.98 -9.35
C ILE A 152 8.80 -5.33 -8.01
N ALA A 153 9.39 -4.14 -8.06
CA ALA A 153 9.84 -3.45 -6.86
C ALA A 153 8.68 -2.97 -5.96
N ASN A 154 7.54 -2.57 -6.54
CA ASN A 154 6.32 -2.31 -5.78
C ASN A 154 5.79 -3.57 -5.08
N ALA A 155 5.77 -4.71 -5.77
CA ALA A 155 5.34 -5.98 -5.18
C ALA A 155 6.25 -6.40 -4.01
N HIS A 156 7.56 -6.19 -4.12
CA HIS A 156 8.50 -6.43 -3.01
C HIS A 156 8.22 -5.54 -1.80
N ASN A 157 7.88 -4.27 -2.01
CA ASN A 157 7.46 -3.39 -0.90
C ASN A 157 6.20 -3.93 -0.20
N ASN A 158 5.18 -4.36 -0.94
CA ASN A 158 3.98 -4.95 -0.35
C ASN A 158 4.28 -6.24 0.43
N LEU A 159 5.05 -7.15 -0.16
CA LEU A 159 5.45 -8.40 0.50
C LEU A 159 6.23 -8.13 1.78
N SER A 160 7.18 -7.19 1.76
CA SER A 160 7.95 -6.83 2.94
C SER A 160 7.10 -6.27 4.07
N ALA A 161 6.14 -5.38 3.77
CA ALA A 161 5.21 -4.86 4.76
C ALA A 161 4.39 -5.99 5.41
N ILE A 162 3.85 -6.90 4.60
CA ILE A 162 3.12 -8.08 5.10
C ILE A 162 4.02 -8.99 5.95
N TYR A 163 5.29 -9.17 5.57
CA TYR A 163 6.24 -9.97 6.35
C TYR A 163 6.58 -9.32 7.69
N SER A 164 6.86 -8.02 7.73
CA SER A 164 7.10 -7.29 8.97
C SER A 164 5.91 -7.45 9.93
N GLU A 165 4.70 -7.24 9.44
CA GLU A 165 3.48 -7.34 10.24
C GLU A 165 3.17 -8.75 10.74
N THR A 166 3.50 -9.75 9.93
CA THR A 166 3.27 -11.16 10.30
C THR A 166 4.45 -11.78 11.05
N GLY A 167 5.43 -10.98 11.46
CA GLY A 167 6.59 -11.39 12.27
C GLY A 167 7.68 -12.16 11.49
N ASP A 168 7.62 -12.18 10.16
CA ASP A 168 8.58 -12.86 9.29
C ASP A 168 9.75 -11.93 8.94
N LEU A 169 10.46 -11.51 9.99
CA LEU A 169 11.50 -10.49 9.92
C LEU A 169 12.64 -10.88 8.96
N GLY A 170 12.97 -12.17 8.87
CA GLY A 170 14.00 -12.66 7.96
C GLY A 170 13.68 -12.36 6.49
N ARG A 171 12.47 -12.71 6.03
CA ARG A 171 12.05 -12.42 4.65
C ARG A 171 11.82 -10.95 4.40
N SER A 172 11.29 -10.24 5.38
CA SER A 172 11.10 -8.79 5.27
C SER A 172 12.42 -8.10 4.96
N LYS A 173 13.46 -8.37 5.76
CA LYS A 173 14.80 -7.79 5.57
C LYS A 173 15.40 -8.15 4.21
N GLU A 174 15.43 -9.44 3.87
CA GLU A 174 16.01 -9.89 2.58
C GLU A 174 15.30 -9.25 1.39
N THR A 175 13.97 -9.14 1.45
CA THR A 175 13.16 -8.52 0.40
C THR A 175 13.46 -7.03 0.29
N LEU A 176 13.53 -6.31 1.41
CA LEU A 176 13.79 -4.87 1.44
C LEU A 176 15.21 -4.51 0.97
N ASP A 177 16.22 -5.27 1.41
CA ASP A 177 17.61 -5.03 1.03
C ASP A 177 17.79 -5.19 -0.50
N ARG A 178 17.19 -6.25 -1.07
CA ARG A 178 17.16 -6.44 -2.54
C ARG A 178 16.38 -5.35 -3.24
N ASN A 179 15.24 -4.95 -2.69
CA ASN A 179 14.39 -3.94 -3.31
C ASN A 179 15.07 -2.56 -3.34
N LEU A 180 15.85 -2.23 -2.31
CA LEU A 180 16.58 -0.96 -2.26
C LEU A 180 17.66 -0.90 -3.36
N VAL A 181 18.36 -2.02 -3.59
CA VAL A 181 19.32 -2.14 -4.71
C VAL A 181 18.59 -1.97 -6.04
N LEU A 182 17.50 -2.72 -6.27
CA LEU A 182 16.72 -2.65 -7.50
C LEU A 182 16.20 -1.24 -7.77
N ALA A 183 15.62 -0.58 -6.75
CA ALA A 183 15.08 0.77 -6.85
C ALA A 183 16.13 1.80 -7.32
N ARG A 184 17.36 1.66 -6.82
CA ARG A 184 18.50 2.50 -7.22
C ARG A 184 18.99 2.17 -8.62
N GLU A 185 19.07 0.89 -8.99
CA GLU A 185 19.47 0.46 -10.34
C GLU A 185 18.52 0.99 -11.42
N ILE A 186 17.21 1.02 -11.15
CA ILE A 186 16.21 1.57 -12.08
C ILE A 186 16.05 3.10 -11.96
N GLY A 187 16.68 3.73 -10.97
CA GLY A 187 16.60 5.17 -10.72
C GLY A 187 15.19 5.67 -10.34
N HIS A 188 14.39 4.84 -9.65
CA HIS A 188 12.99 5.16 -9.36
C HIS A 188 12.81 5.67 -7.91
N THR A 189 12.97 6.98 -7.73
CA THR A 189 13.02 7.63 -6.40
C THR A 189 11.81 7.39 -5.51
N ARG A 190 10.59 7.34 -6.07
CA ARG A 190 9.37 7.05 -5.28
C ARG A 190 9.44 5.66 -4.63
N ILE A 191 10.04 4.68 -5.30
CA ILE A 191 10.18 3.31 -4.77
C ILE A 191 11.31 3.26 -3.76
N GLU A 192 12.43 3.94 -4.01
CA GLU A 192 13.52 4.05 -3.03
C GLU A 192 13.02 4.70 -1.72
N CYS A 193 12.24 5.78 -1.83
CA CYS A 193 11.61 6.45 -0.69
C CYS A 193 10.73 5.49 0.12
N LEU A 194 9.81 4.78 -0.52
CA LEU A 194 8.94 3.80 0.15
C LEU A 194 9.75 2.64 0.76
N THR A 195 10.80 2.19 0.08
CA THR A 195 11.67 1.11 0.60
C THR A 195 12.38 1.55 1.87
N HIS A 196 12.86 2.80 1.94
CA HIS A 196 13.41 3.36 3.18
C HIS A 196 12.39 3.46 4.31
N ILE A 197 11.14 3.84 4.00
CA ILE A 197 10.05 3.87 4.97
C ILE A 197 9.77 2.46 5.52
N ASN A 198 9.70 1.45 4.64
CA ASN A 198 9.46 0.07 5.06
C ASN A 198 10.65 -0.53 5.82
N LEU A 199 11.89 -0.19 5.46
CA LEU A 199 13.10 -0.54 6.24
C LEU A 199 13.06 0.08 7.63
N ALA A 200 12.58 1.32 7.74
CA ALA A 200 12.42 1.98 9.03
C ALA A 200 11.39 1.26 9.91
N ASP A 201 10.24 0.89 9.34
CA ASP A 201 9.19 0.17 10.07
C ASP A 201 9.66 -1.23 10.50
N TYR A 202 10.28 -1.98 9.57
CA TYR A 202 10.98 -3.24 9.88
C TYR A 202 11.93 -3.07 11.07
N SER A 203 12.75 -2.03 11.05
CA SER A 203 13.77 -1.77 12.08
C SER A 203 13.13 -1.48 13.45
N VAL A 204 11.98 -0.78 13.49
CA VAL A 204 11.20 -0.61 14.74
C VAL A 204 10.76 -1.96 15.29
N VAL A 205 10.20 -2.83 14.45
CA VAL A 205 9.72 -4.17 14.87
C VAL A 205 10.88 -5.08 15.29
N ALA A 206 12.03 -4.97 14.62
CA ALA A 206 13.25 -5.71 14.95
C ALA A 206 13.98 -5.21 16.21
N GLY A 207 13.58 -4.05 16.76
CA GLY A 207 14.26 -3.42 17.90
C GLY A 207 15.51 -2.63 17.53
N GLU A 208 15.75 -2.38 16.24
CA GLU A 208 16.89 -1.67 15.66
C GLU A 208 16.59 -0.15 15.56
N TYR A 209 16.33 0.51 16.69
CA TYR A 209 15.74 1.86 16.68
C TYR A 209 16.60 2.94 16.03
N ASP A 210 17.93 2.88 16.13
CA ASP A 210 18.82 3.83 15.45
C ASP A 210 18.73 3.69 13.93
N ALA A 211 18.69 2.45 13.42
CA ALA A 211 18.49 2.17 12.00
C ALA A 211 17.10 2.61 11.53
N ALA A 212 16.08 2.45 12.38
CA ALA A 212 14.73 2.95 12.12
C ALA A 212 14.71 4.47 11.92
N ILE A 213 15.40 5.21 12.78
CA ILE A 213 15.50 6.68 12.67
C ILE A 213 16.28 7.05 11.40
N GLU A 214 17.41 6.40 11.12
CA GLU A 214 18.22 6.68 9.92
C GLU A 214 17.40 6.49 8.63
N HIS A 215 16.80 5.32 8.45
CA HIS A 215 15.99 5.03 7.27
C HIS A 215 14.73 5.89 7.20
N GLY A 216 14.07 6.14 8.34
CA GLY A 216 12.88 6.99 8.41
C GLY A 216 13.18 8.43 8.02
N LEU A 217 14.30 9.00 8.50
CA LEU A 217 14.75 10.34 8.12
C LEU A 217 15.18 10.42 6.65
N ARG A 218 15.77 9.35 6.10
CA ARG A 218 16.09 9.28 4.67
C ARG A 218 14.83 9.25 3.81
N GLY A 219 13.83 8.45 4.20
CA GLY A 219 12.51 8.43 3.56
C GLY A 219 11.84 9.79 3.61
N LEU A 220 11.86 10.45 4.77
CA LEU A 220 11.32 11.79 5.01
C LEU A 220 12.00 12.87 4.14
N GLN A 221 13.32 12.79 3.99
CA GLN A 221 14.06 13.71 3.12
C GLN A 221 13.60 13.54 1.66
N LEU A 222 13.61 12.31 1.15
CA LEU A 222 13.20 12.01 -0.23
C LEU A 222 11.75 12.41 -0.51
N SER A 223 10.84 12.16 0.44
CA SER A 223 9.44 12.53 0.28
C SER A 223 9.26 14.05 0.20
N ARG A 224 10.03 14.84 0.96
CA ARG A 224 10.00 16.30 0.90
C ARG A 224 10.59 16.85 -0.40
N GLU A 225 11.73 16.33 -0.82
CA GLU A 225 12.41 16.74 -2.06
C GLU A 225 11.53 16.54 -3.29
N HIS A 226 10.67 15.51 -3.27
CA HIS A 226 9.81 15.13 -4.39
C HIS A 226 8.31 15.34 -4.16
N ALA A 227 7.92 16.01 -3.07
CA ALA A 227 6.54 16.29 -2.71
C ALA A 227 5.62 15.05 -2.62
N TYR A 228 6.14 13.93 -2.08
CA TYR A 228 5.36 12.73 -1.79
C TYR A 228 4.68 12.84 -0.42
N SER A 229 3.62 13.65 -0.33
CA SER A 229 3.00 14.04 0.94
C SER A 229 2.53 12.87 1.82
N MET A 230 2.02 11.79 1.23
CA MET A 230 1.64 10.58 1.99
C MET A 230 2.85 9.88 2.61
N PHE A 231 3.96 9.79 1.86
CA PHE A 231 5.18 9.14 2.32
C PHE A 231 5.87 9.97 3.41
N GLU A 232 5.77 11.29 3.32
CA GLU A 232 6.23 12.18 4.39
C GLU A 232 5.53 11.87 5.72
N ILE A 233 4.21 11.70 5.69
CA ILE A 233 3.43 11.38 6.89
C ILE A 233 3.84 10.00 7.46
N TYR A 234 3.94 8.97 6.62
CA TYR A 234 4.36 7.64 7.07
C TYR A 234 5.78 7.65 7.68
N ALA A 235 6.71 8.37 7.06
CA ALA A 235 8.06 8.52 7.59
C ALA A 235 8.06 9.22 8.95
N LEU A 236 7.28 10.29 9.13
CA LEU A 236 7.14 10.98 10.41
C LEU A 236 6.57 10.07 11.50
N GLN A 237 5.56 9.27 11.18
CA GLN A 237 4.95 8.31 12.11
C GLN A 237 5.97 7.27 12.60
N ILE A 238 6.73 6.66 11.68
CA ILE A 238 7.71 5.62 12.01
C ILE A 238 8.87 6.20 12.81
N VAL A 239 9.38 7.38 12.43
CA VAL A 239 10.42 8.07 13.21
C VAL A 239 9.90 8.41 14.61
N GLY A 240 8.65 8.86 14.74
CA GLY A 240 8.01 9.10 16.04
C GLY A 240 7.95 7.85 16.92
N ARG A 241 7.55 6.71 16.35
CA ARG A 241 7.56 5.41 17.04
C ARG A 241 8.97 4.98 17.45
N ALA A 242 9.97 5.19 16.59
CA ALA A 242 11.35 4.84 16.91
C ALA A 242 11.87 5.67 18.12
N TYR A 243 11.60 6.98 18.14
CA TYR A 243 11.92 7.83 19.30
C TYR A 243 11.18 7.41 20.57
N GLN A 244 9.89 7.04 20.46
CA GLN A 244 9.14 6.48 21.59
C GLN A 244 9.82 5.24 22.17
N LYS A 245 10.25 4.31 21.33
CA LYS A 245 10.94 3.09 21.79
C LYS A 245 12.31 3.38 22.42
N GLN A 246 12.95 4.47 22.03
CA GLN A 246 14.15 5.00 22.70
C GLN A 246 13.85 5.83 23.97
N LYS A 247 12.57 6.04 24.30
CA LYS A 247 12.07 6.91 25.38
C LYS A 247 12.40 8.39 25.20
N ASP A 248 12.72 8.81 23.98
CA ASP A 248 12.80 10.22 23.59
C ASP A 248 11.41 10.73 23.22
N TYR A 249 10.56 10.89 24.24
CA TYR A 249 9.16 11.23 24.04
C TYR A 249 8.97 12.63 23.46
N ASP A 250 9.88 13.57 23.74
CA ASP A 250 9.80 14.93 23.21
C ASP A 250 9.96 14.93 21.68
N GLN A 251 10.95 14.21 21.15
CA GLN A 251 11.08 14.05 19.69
C GLN A 251 9.91 13.26 19.10
N ALA A 252 9.43 12.21 19.78
CA ALA A 252 8.29 11.43 19.33
C ALA A 252 7.03 12.31 19.13
N VAL A 253 6.70 13.15 20.14
CA VAL A 253 5.58 14.09 20.08
C VAL A 253 5.74 15.06 18.92
N VAL A 254 6.91 15.68 18.76
CA VAL A 254 7.15 16.65 17.66
C VAL A 254 6.88 16.03 16.29
N LYS A 255 7.36 14.80 16.04
CA LYS A 255 7.15 14.11 14.76
C LYS A 255 5.69 13.73 14.52
N LEU A 256 5.01 13.26 15.56
CA LEU A 256 3.61 12.86 15.46
C LEU A 256 2.65 14.05 15.35
N GLU A 257 2.95 15.19 15.99
CA GLU A 257 2.19 16.44 15.79
C GLU A 257 2.29 16.93 14.34
N GLU A 258 3.49 16.84 13.76
CA GLU A 258 3.71 17.16 12.35
C GLU A 258 2.90 16.24 11.43
N ALA A 259 2.94 14.92 11.67
CA ALA A 259 2.17 13.92 10.92
C ALA A 259 0.65 14.15 11.01
N ILE A 260 0.11 14.46 12.20
CA ILE A 260 -1.31 14.77 12.41
C ILE A 260 -1.71 16.04 11.64
N LYS A 261 -0.90 17.10 11.73
CA LYS A 261 -1.17 18.36 11.04
C LYS A 261 -1.21 18.17 9.52
N GLN A 262 -0.25 17.43 8.97
CA GLN A 262 -0.20 17.15 7.54
C GLN A 262 -1.36 16.24 7.09
N SER A 263 -1.69 15.21 7.87
CA SER A 263 -2.83 14.33 7.57
C SER A 263 -4.14 15.10 7.45
N ARG A 264 -4.39 16.03 8.39
CA ARG A 264 -5.57 16.91 8.36
C ARG A 264 -5.58 17.85 7.16
N ALA A 265 -4.42 18.39 6.79
CA ALA A 265 -4.31 19.28 5.64
C ALA A 265 -4.59 18.56 4.31
N LEU A 266 -4.21 17.29 4.20
CA LEU A 266 -4.50 16.43 3.05
C LEU A 266 -5.92 15.82 3.09
N GLY A 267 -6.60 15.87 4.24
CA GLY A 267 -7.91 15.24 4.41
C GLY A 267 -7.87 13.71 4.45
N THR A 268 -6.70 13.10 4.70
CA THR A 268 -6.56 11.65 4.82
C THR A 268 -6.90 11.18 6.23
N LYS A 269 -8.06 10.53 6.35
CA LYS A 269 -8.53 9.93 7.60
C LYS A 269 -7.67 8.74 8.04
N VAL A 270 -7.16 7.97 7.09
CA VAL A 270 -6.29 6.81 7.35
C VAL A 270 -5.05 7.23 8.12
N THR A 271 -4.31 8.21 7.59
CA THR A 271 -3.07 8.65 8.24
C THR A 271 -3.33 9.50 9.48
N GLU A 272 -4.46 10.22 9.56
CA GLU A 272 -4.84 10.93 10.77
C GLU A 272 -5.10 9.95 11.92
N SER A 273 -5.88 8.89 11.69
CA SER A 273 -6.17 7.88 12.71
C SER A 273 -4.90 7.21 13.23
N LEU A 274 -4.03 6.77 12.31
CA LEU A 274 -2.75 6.13 12.65
C LEU A 274 -1.83 7.05 13.45
N SER A 275 -1.72 8.33 13.05
CA SER A 275 -0.89 9.30 13.78
C SER A 275 -1.44 9.60 15.18
N LEU A 276 -2.76 9.69 15.32
CA LEU A 276 -3.43 9.91 16.61
C LEU A 276 -3.25 8.70 17.54
N MET A 277 -3.31 7.48 17.00
CA MET A 277 -3.06 6.26 17.77
C MET A 277 -1.62 6.23 18.30
N HIS A 278 -0.62 6.48 17.46
CA HIS A 278 0.78 6.56 17.91
C HIS A 278 1.00 7.70 18.90
N MET A 279 0.37 8.85 18.71
CA MET A 279 0.42 9.95 19.68
C MET A 279 -0.17 9.53 21.03
N GLY A 280 -1.30 8.83 21.01
CA GLY A 280 -1.92 8.28 22.21
C GLY A 280 -1.02 7.30 22.96
N ASP A 281 -0.31 6.44 22.23
CA ASP A 281 0.66 5.48 22.77
C ASP A 281 1.85 6.19 23.45
N VAL A 282 2.41 7.20 22.80
CA VAL A 282 3.48 8.05 23.38
C VAL A 282 2.99 8.76 24.64
N LEU A 283 1.79 9.35 24.61
CA LEU A 283 1.24 10.06 25.75
C LEU A 283 0.92 9.13 26.92
N ARG A 284 0.53 7.87 26.66
CA ARG A 284 0.42 6.84 27.70
C ARG A 284 1.77 6.63 28.39
N ASP A 285 2.84 6.45 27.62
CA ASP A 285 4.19 6.22 28.17
C ASP A 285 4.73 7.44 28.94
N MET A 286 4.24 8.64 28.61
CA MET A 286 4.49 9.89 29.37
C MET A 286 3.57 10.08 30.59
N HIS A 287 2.66 9.15 30.86
CA HIS A 287 1.62 9.24 31.90
C HIS A 287 0.67 10.45 31.77
N GLN A 288 0.43 10.92 30.53
CA GLN A 288 -0.53 11.99 30.23
C GLN A 288 -1.89 11.42 29.82
N VAL A 289 -2.57 10.79 30.78
CA VAL A 289 -3.74 9.94 30.54
C VAL A 289 -4.88 10.66 29.83
N GLU A 290 -5.21 11.89 30.21
CA GLU A 290 -6.32 12.63 29.60
C GLU A 290 -6.06 12.91 28.12
N ARG A 291 -4.83 13.31 27.78
CA ARG A 291 -4.44 13.57 26.39
C ARG A 291 -4.34 12.28 25.58
N ALA A 292 -3.81 11.21 26.19
CA ALA A 292 -3.70 9.90 25.56
C ALA A 292 -5.10 9.37 25.17
N THR A 293 -6.03 9.38 26.12
CA THR A 293 -7.41 8.92 25.90
C THR A 293 -8.16 9.78 24.89
N GLU A 294 -7.94 11.10 24.86
CA GLU A 294 -8.51 11.96 23.80
C GLU A 294 -8.02 11.54 22.41
N CYS A 295 -6.70 11.36 22.24
CA CYS A 295 -6.12 10.96 20.96
C CYS A 295 -6.64 9.58 20.50
N LEU A 296 -6.65 8.59 21.41
CA LEU A 296 -7.09 7.23 21.10
C LEU A 296 -8.59 7.14 20.79
N ASN A 297 -9.44 7.86 21.51
CA ASN A 297 -10.87 7.89 21.21
C ASN A 297 -11.16 8.55 19.84
N ARG A 298 -10.38 9.58 19.47
CA ARG A 298 -10.47 10.17 18.14
C ARG A 298 -9.99 9.21 17.05
N ALA A 299 -8.89 8.48 17.28
CA ALA A 299 -8.43 7.43 16.37
C ALA A 299 -9.51 6.37 16.16
N VAL A 300 -10.13 5.85 17.24
CA VAL A 300 -11.25 4.90 17.16
C VAL A 300 -12.43 5.45 16.36
N ALA A 301 -12.82 6.71 16.61
CA ALA A 301 -13.94 7.33 15.89
C ALA A 301 -13.67 7.43 14.38
N ILE A 302 -12.47 7.90 14.00
CA ILE A 302 -12.06 8.00 12.59
C ILE A 302 -11.97 6.62 11.96
N SER A 303 -11.33 5.65 12.63
CA SER A 303 -11.20 4.28 12.12
C SER A 303 -12.56 3.66 11.83
N ARG A 304 -13.57 3.87 12.69
CA ARG A 304 -14.94 3.39 12.43
C ARG A 304 -15.59 4.03 11.22
N GLU A 305 -15.33 5.31 10.95
CA GLU A 305 -15.86 5.99 9.77
C GLU A 305 -15.28 5.42 8.47
N ILE A 306 -14.01 5.00 8.47
CA ILE A 306 -13.33 4.38 7.32
C ILE A 306 -13.44 2.85 7.31
N SER A 307 -14.44 2.31 8.00
CA SER A 307 -14.71 0.86 8.11
C SER A 307 -13.54 0.03 8.67
N GLY A 308 -12.72 0.65 9.53
CA GLY A 308 -11.88 0.09 10.60
C GLY A 308 -10.97 -1.06 10.20
N SER A 309 -9.65 -0.91 10.35
CA SER A 309 -8.72 -1.81 9.68
C SER A 309 -7.70 -2.43 10.65
N ARG A 310 -6.97 -1.60 11.41
CA ARG A 310 -6.05 -2.07 12.46
C ARG A 310 -6.01 -1.15 13.66
N GLU A 311 -6.03 0.15 13.37
CA GLU A 311 -5.85 1.22 14.34
C GLU A 311 -6.98 1.23 15.37
N GLU A 312 -8.17 0.75 15.01
CA GLU A 312 -9.31 0.64 15.94
C GLU A 312 -9.01 -0.34 17.08
N TYR A 313 -8.59 -1.57 16.77
CA TYR A 313 -8.36 -2.56 17.82
C TYR A 313 -7.08 -2.23 18.60
N GLU A 314 -6.03 -1.72 17.95
CA GLU A 314 -4.82 -1.28 18.65
C GLU A 314 -5.11 -0.11 19.60
N SER A 315 -5.92 0.87 19.17
CA SER A 315 -6.35 1.96 20.05
C SER A 315 -7.16 1.45 21.25
N HIS A 316 -8.03 0.46 21.03
CA HIS A 316 -8.76 -0.18 22.13
C HIS A 316 -7.86 -0.96 23.08
N LEU A 317 -6.80 -1.60 22.59
CA LEU A 317 -5.82 -2.27 23.44
C LEU A 317 -5.08 -1.25 24.33
N ILE A 318 -4.59 -0.15 23.74
CA ILE A 318 -3.89 0.92 24.48
C ILE A 318 -4.83 1.55 25.53
N LEU A 319 -6.10 1.80 25.18
CA LEU A 319 -7.09 2.30 26.12
C LEU A 319 -7.35 1.33 27.28
N ALA A 320 -7.40 0.02 27.00
CA ALA A 320 -7.57 -0.99 28.04
C ALA A 320 -6.38 -0.99 29.03
N GLU A 321 -5.15 -0.90 28.51
CA GLU A 321 -3.92 -0.82 29.32
C GLU A 321 -3.87 0.45 30.17
N ILE A 322 -4.29 1.60 29.62
CA ILE A 322 -4.39 2.86 30.38
C ILE A 322 -5.33 2.67 31.58
N PHE A 323 -6.54 2.16 31.36
CA PHE A 323 -7.52 2.02 32.45
C PHE A 323 -7.14 0.93 33.45
N GLU A 324 -6.42 -0.11 33.01
CA GLU A 324 -5.85 -1.11 33.92
C GLU A 324 -4.82 -0.47 34.85
N GLN A 325 -3.92 0.38 34.33
CA GLN A 325 -2.92 1.11 35.12
C GLN A 325 -3.56 2.11 36.11
N GLU A 326 -4.69 2.73 35.74
CA GLU A 326 -5.48 3.58 36.65
C GLU A 326 -6.28 2.79 37.70
N GLY A 327 -6.38 1.47 37.58
CA GLY A 327 -7.19 0.62 38.46
C GLY A 327 -8.69 0.60 38.12
N ASP A 328 -9.09 1.13 36.97
CA ASP A 328 -10.46 1.08 36.47
C ASP A 328 -10.72 -0.19 35.66
N ALA A 329 -10.89 -1.29 36.37
CA ALA A 329 -11.14 -2.61 35.77
C ALA A 329 -12.40 -2.65 34.88
N ALA A 330 -13.39 -1.78 35.14
CA ALA A 330 -14.63 -1.75 34.37
C ALA A 330 -14.40 -1.17 32.96
N ARG A 331 -13.73 -0.01 32.87
CA ARG A 331 -13.37 0.59 31.58
C ARG A 331 -12.31 -0.24 30.85
N ALA A 332 -11.32 -0.79 31.56
CA ALA A 332 -10.33 -1.68 30.98
C ALA A 332 -10.98 -2.90 30.29
N LEU A 333 -11.87 -3.60 31.00
CA LEU A 333 -12.60 -4.74 30.44
C LEU A 333 -13.50 -4.35 29.26
N ALA A 334 -14.15 -3.18 29.32
CA ALA A 334 -14.99 -2.70 28.23
C ALA A 334 -14.16 -2.49 26.94
N HIS A 335 -13.00 -1.84 27.03
CA HIS A 335 -12.12 -1.64 25.89
C HIS A 335 -11.47 -2.93 25.40
N PHE A 336 -11.07 -3.81 26.32
CA PHE A 336 -10.52 -5.12 25.94
C PHE A 336 -11.54 -5.99 25.18
N LYS A 337 -12.82 -5.95 25.56
CA LYS A 337 -13.90 -6.61 24.81
C LYS A 337 -14.07 -6.03 23.40
N GLN A 338 -13.92 -4.72 23.23
CA GLN A 338 -13.95 -4.10 21.91
C GLN A 338 -12.74 -4.51 21.07
N TYR A 339 -11.53 -4.51 21.66
CA TYR A 339 -10.32 -5.02 21.01
C TYR A 339 -10.54 -6.44 20.47
N GLN A 340 -11.05 -7.38 21.28
CA GLN A 340 -11.30 -8.75 20.83
C GLN A 340 -12.39 -8.83 19.74
N SER A 341 -13.51 -8.13 19.93
CA SER A 341 -14.61 -8.10 18.95
C SER A 341 -14.18 -7.58 17.58
N VAL A 342 -13.33 -6.54 17.56
CA VAL A 342 -12.79 -5.99 16.31
C VAL A 342 -11.73 -6.91 15.75
N LYS A 343 -10.77 -7.37 16.56
CA LYS A 343 -9.70 -8.27 16.13
C LYS A 343 -10.23 -9.58 15.53
N GLU A 344 -11.24 -10.21 16.12
CA GLU A 344 -11.84 -11.45 15.60
C GLU A 344 -12.46 -11.29 14.20
N ARG A 345 -12.89 -10.08 13.83
CA ARG A 345 -13.38 -9.81 12.46
C ARG A 345 -12.27 -9.87 11.42
N PHE A 346 -11.01 -9.69 11.83
CA PHE A 346 -9.85 -9.57 10.94
C PHE A 346 -8.85 -10.73 11.07
N ALA A 347 -8.64 -11.23 12.28
CA ALA A 347 -7.65 -12.25 12.64
C ALA A 347 -8.29 -13.28 13.59
N GLY A 348 -8.79 -14.37 12.99
CA GLY A 348 -9.15 -15.59 13.72
C GLY A 348 -8.24 -16.76 13.32
N ASP A 349 -8.26 -17.86 14.08
CA ASP A 349 -7.38 -19.03 13.87
C ASP A 349 -7.33 -19.55 12.41
N LYS A 350 -8.44 -19.39 11.67
CA LYS A 350 -8.52 -19.77 10.25
C LYS A 350 -7.65 -18.89 9.35
N ALA A 351 -7.52 -17.60 9.65
CA ALA A 351 -6.67 -16.66 8.93
C ALA A 351 -5.20 -17.02 9.13
N ASP A 352 -4.78 -17.32 10.37
CA ASP A 352 -3.40 -17.70 10.68
C ASP A 352 -2.98 -18.99 10.00
N LEU A 353 -3.86 -20.00 9.96
CA LEU A 353 -3.58 -21.24 9.24
C LEU A 353 -3.47 -20.98 7.73
N ARG A 354 -4.38 -20.20 7.15
CA ARG A 354 -4.33 -19.83 5.73
C ARG A 354 -3.05 -19.09 5.38
N LEU A 355 -2.61 -18.15 6.24
CA LEU A 355 -1.35 -17.42 6.08
C LEU A 355 -0.14 -18.37 6.02
N LYS A 356 -0.05 -19.33 6.96
CA LYS A 356 1.03 -20.33 6.98
C LYS A 356 1.04 -21.19 5.72
N ILE A 357 -0.13 -21.65 5.27
CA ILE A 357 -0.26 -22.45 4.05
C ILE A 357 0.20 -21.65 2.83
N LEU A 358 -0.22 -20.38 2.71
CA LEU A 358 0.18 -19.52 1.60
C LEU A 358 1.70 -19.30 1.56
N LYS A 359 2.32 -19.00 2.71
CA LYS A 359 3.79 -18.86 2.78
C LYS A 359 4.51 -20.11 2.24
N VAL A 360 4.14 -21.29 2.73
CA VAL A 360 4.74 -22.57 2.29
C VAL A 360 4.47 -22.86 0.81
N THR A 361 3.25 -22.57 0.33
CA THR A 361 2.88 -22.77 -1.06
C THR A 361 3.75 -21.93 -1.98
N HIS A 362 3.89 -20.64 -1.67
CA HIS A 362 4.70 -19.73 -2.49
C HIS A 362 6.20 -19.98 -2.37
N ASP A 363 6.72 -20.46 -1.24
CA ASP A 363 8.11 -20.91 -1.15
C ASP A 363 8.38 -22.07 -2.09
N THR A 364 7.45 -23.03 -2.11
CA THR A 364 7.56 -24.21 -2.94
C THR A 364 7.49 -23.84 -4.42
N GLU A 365 6.61 -22.90 -4.79
CA GLU A 365 6.53 -22.37 -6.14
C GLU A 365 7.79 -21.59 -6.54
N THR A 366 8.31 -20.73 -5.66
CA THR A 366 9.51 -19.93 -5.91
C THR A 366 10.72 -20.82 -6.11
N ALA A 367 10.96 -21.76 -5.19
CA ALA A 367 12.07 -22.72 -5.29
C ALA A 367 11.98 -23.59 -6.55
N ARG A 368 10.76 -24.00 -6.96
CA ARG A 368 10.55 -24.73 -8.21
C ARG A 368 10.91 -23.88 -9.43
N ASN A 369 10.50 -22.61 -9.45
CA ASN A 369 10.80 -21.71 -10.56
C ASN A 369 12.31 -21.43 -10.66
N GLU A 370 12.98 -21.19 -9.53
CA GLU A 370 14.43 -20.99 -9.48
C GLU A 370 15.19 -22.23 -9.97
N ALA A 371 14.81 -23.43 -9.49
CA ALA A 371 15.40 -24.68 -9.94
C ALA A 371 15.19 -24.92 -11.45
N GLU A 372 14.02 -24.56 -11.99
CA GLU A 372 13.75 -24.66 -13.43
C GLU A 372 14.60 -23.68 -14.25
N ILE A 373 14.76 -22.44 -13.77
CA ILE A 373 15.65 -21.45 -14.40
C ILE A 373 17.10 -21.96 -14.41
N GLU A 374 17.59 -22.50 -13.30
CA GLU A 374 18.94 -23.07 -13.22
C GLU A 374 19.10 -24.27 -14.17
N ARG A 375 18.10 -25.16 -14.23
CA ARG A 375 18.07 -26.28 -15.15
C ARG A 375 18.17 -25.81 -16.60
N LEU A 376 17.39 -24.81 -16.99
CA LEU A 376 17.40 -24.23 -18.34
C LEU A 376 18.76 -23.58 -18.66
N ARG A 377 19.35 -22.84 -17.72
CA ARG A 377 20.70 -22.25 -17.88
C ARG A 377 21.77 -23.33 -18.06
N ALA A 378 21.69 -24.42 -17.29
CA ALA A 378 22.62 -25.55 -17.42
C ALA A 378 22.50 -26.24 -18.78
N VAL A 379 21.28 -26.44 -19.28
CA VAL A 379 21.03 -26.98 -20.63
C VAL A 379 21.57 -26.05 -21.72
N GLU A 380 21.35 -24.74 -21.60
CA GLU A 380 21.87 -23.77 -22.57
C GLU A 380 23.41 -23.72 -22.58
N LEU A 381 24.04 -23.78 -21.40
CA LEU A 381 25.50 -23.85 -21.28
C LEU A 381 26.06 -25.13 -21.90
N GLN A 382 25.42 -26.29 -21.67
CA GLN A 382 25.81 -27.55 -22.32
C GLN A 382 25.69 -27.45 -23.85
N ARG A 383 24.62 -26.83 -24.36
CA ARG A 383 24.45 -26.62 -25.81
C ARG A 383 25.57 -25.73 -26.37
N LYS A 384 25.88 -24.60 -25.74
CA LYS A 384 26.96 -23.68 -26.16
C LYS A 384 28.33 -24.36 -26.14
N ASN A 385 28.60 -25.20 -25.14
CA ASN A 385 29.86 -25.95 -25.07
C ASN A 385 29.96 -27.02 -26.17
N ALA A 386 28.84 -27.65 -26.54
CA ALA A 386 28.80 -28.63 -27.63
C ALA A 386 28.90 -27.98 -29.02
N GLU A 387 28.41 -26.75 -29.19
CA GLU A 387 28.56 -25.96 -30.43
C GLU A 387 29.98 -25.38 -30.60
N ALA A 388 30.73 -25.23 -29.51
CA ALA A 388 32.09 -24.71 -29.50
C ALA A 388 33.20 -25.79 -29.61
N ALA A 389 32.82 -27.07 -29.54
CA ALA A 389 33.70 -28.23 -29.66
C ALA A 389 33.56 -28.86 -31.05
#